data_AF-A0A0F6IAX7-F1
#
_entry.id   AF-A0A0F6IAX7-F1
#
_cell.length_a   1.000
_cell.length_b   1.000
_cell.length_c   1.000
_cell.angle_alpha   90.00
_cell.angle_beta   90.00
_cell.angle_gamma   90.00
#
_symmetry.space_group_name_H-M   'P 1'
#
loop_
_entity.id
_entity.type
_entity.pdbx_description
1 polymer ?
#
loop_
_entity_poly.entity_id
_entity_poly.type
_entity_poly.pdbx_seq_one_letter_code
_entity_poly.pdbx_strand_id
1 'polypeptide(L)'
;MLLCVGDSIFCLGIPSLELLWISQVDSACCFGIYKISDGFIIHGELEITRINTSGNIVWQHSGSDIFTTAKGGDTFKIENDIIYAKSWDHR
;
A
#
# COMPACT_ATOMS: atom_id res chain seq x y z
N MET A 1 10.87 1.29 -11.15
CA MET A 1 10.12 0.07 -10.77
C MET A 1 9.78 0.17 -9.29
N LEU A 2 8.57 -0.19 -8.87
CA LEU A 2 8.18 -0.20 -7.47
C LEU A 2 8.04 -1.64 -6.98
N LEU A 3 8.49 -1.91 -5.76
CA LEU A 3 8.43 -3.22 -5.12
C LEU A 3 7.91 -3.08 -3.69
N CYS A 4 6.99 -3.96 -3.28
CA CYS A 4 6.69 -4.20 -1.87
C CYS A 4 7.70 -5.20 -1.32
N VAL A 5 8.38 -4.86 -0.23
CA VAL A 5 9.27 -5.77 0.50
C VAL A 5 9.04 -5.57 1.99
N GLY A 6 8.39 -6.56 2.63
CA GLY A 6 7.94 -6.42 4.01
C GLY A 6 6.96 -5.26 4.14
N ASP A 7 7.24 -4.34 5.05
CA ASP A 7 6.43 -3.16 5.39
C ASP A 7 6.75 -1.90 4.55
N SER A 8 7.60 -2.05 3.54
CA SER A 8 8.22 -0.93 2.84
C SER A 8 8.08 -1.01 1.32
N ILE A 9 7.98 0.15 0.68
CA ILE A 9 8.02 0.33 -0.78
C ILE A 9 9.41 0.79 -1.21
N PHE A 10 9.98 0.07 -2.16
CA PHE A 10 11.26 0.38 -2.77
C PHE A 10 11.04 0.89 -4.19
N CYS A 11 11.65 2.03 -4.53
CA CYS A 11 11.71 2.53 -5.89
C CYS A 11 13.10 2.32 -6.47
N LEU A 12 13.17 1.52 -7.51
CA LEU A 12 14.42 1.20 -8.21
C LEU A 12 14.43 1.83 -9.60
N GLY A 13 15.56 2.43 -9.97
CA GLY A 13 15.86 2.86 -11.33
C GLY A 13 15.95 1.66 -12.28
N ILE A 14 15.56 1.83 -13.53
CA ILE A 14 15.71 0.80 -14.58
C ILE A 14 16.60 1.40 -15.68
N PRO A 15 17.60 0.66 -16.19
CA PRO A 15 17.92 -0.74 -15.89
C PRO A 15 18.90 -0.94 -14.73
N SER A 16 19.46 0.13 -14.16
CA SER A 16 20.55 0.08 -13.17
C SER A 16 20.19 -0.63 -11.86
N LEU A 17 18.91 -0.72 -11.51
CA LEU A 17 18.40 -1.14 -10.21
C LEU A 17 18.94 -0.28 -9.05
N GLU A 18 19.39 0.93 -9.34
CA GLU A 18 19.79 1.86 -8.30
C GLU A 18 18.60 2.19 -7.41
N LEU A 19 18.83 2.25 -6.10
CA LEU A 19 17.81 2.62 -5.15
C LEU A 19 17.55 4.12 -5.23
N LEU A 20 16.37 4.51 -5.70
CA LEU A 20 15.96 5.91 -5.80
C LEU A 20 15.39 6.41 -4.48
N TRP A 21 14.51 5.62 -3.85
CA TRP A 21 13.95 5.90 -2.54
C TRP A 21 13.33 4.65 -1.89
N ILE A 22 13.15 4.72 -0.57
CA ILE A 22 12.43 3.73 0.25
C ILE A 22 11.43 4.48 1.12
N SER A 23 10.28 3.86 1.37
CA SER A 23 9.31 4.37 2.33
C SER A 23 8.69 3.20 3.10
N GLN A 24 8.83 3.21 4.42
CA GLN A 24 8.09 2.33 5.30
C GLN A 24 6.66 2.86 5.41
N VAL A 25 5.68 2.08 4.96
CA VAL A 25 4.29 2.53 4.74
C VAL A 25 3.25 1.63 5.40
N ASP A 26 3.70 0.53 6.00
CA ASP A 26 2.92 -0.30 6.90
C ASP A 26 3.76 -0.54 8.18
N SER A 27 3.15 -1.03 9.24
CA SER A 27 3.85 -1.44 10.47
C SER A 27 4.14 -2.94 10.55
N ALA A 28 3.61 -3.72 9.60
CA ALA A 28 3.77 -5.17 9.49
C ALA A 28 4.19 -5.62 8.07
N CYS A 29 3.31 -5.53 7.06
CA CYS A 29 3.58 -6.01 5.71
C CYS A 29 2.73 -5.26 4.66
N CYS A 30 3.24 -5.16 3.43
CA CYS A 30 2.53 -4.58 2.29
C CYS A 30 1.97 -5.69 1.38
N PHE A 31 0.67 -5.63 1.09
CA PHE A 31 -0.02 -6.57 0.21
C PHE A 31 -0.11 -6.11 -1.25
N GLY A 32 -0.12 -4.81 -1.52
CA GLY A 32 -0.22 -4.33 -2.91
C GLY A 32 0.07 -2.84 -3.12
N ILE A 33 0.41 -2.50 -4.37
CA ILE A 33 0.64 -1.13 -4.85
C ILE A 33 -0.37 -0.82 -5.95
N TYR A 34 -1.12 0.27 -5.79
CA TYR A 34 -2.13 0.72 -6.75
C TYR A 34 -1.79 2.13 -7.22
N LYS A 35 -1.58 2.30 -8.52
CA LYS A 35 -1.29 3.61 -9.11
C LYS A 35 -2.54 4.47 -9.16
N ILE A 36 -2.40 5.73 -8.75
CA ILE A 36 -3.39 6.79 -8.94
C ILE A 36 -2.78 7.94 -9.76
N SER A 37 -3.55 8.99 -10.05
CA SER A 37 -3.10 10.08 -10.93
C SER A 37 -1.84 10.80 -10.47
N ASP A 38 -1.65 10.97 -9.16
CA ASP A 38 -0.57 11.78 -8.56
C ASP A 38 0.28 11.01 -7.53
N GLY A 39 0.27 9.67 -7.58
CA GLY A 39 1.00 8.85 -6.65
C GLY A 39 0.52 7.41 -6.61
N PHE A 40 0.55 6.83 -5.42
CA PHE A 40 0.22 5.43 -5.18
C PHE A 40 -0.59 5.27 -3.89
N ILE A 41 -1.52 4.32 -3.91
CA ILE A 41 -2.15 3.78 -2.72
C ILE A 41 -1.51 2.42 -2.43
N ILE A 42 -1.08 2.24 -1.20
CA ILE A 42 -0.51 1.01 -0.70
C ILE A 42 -1.56 0.32 0.16
N HIS A 43 -1.87 -0.92 -0.19
CA HIS A 43 -2.64 -1.81 0.66
C HIS A 43 -1.66 -2.54 1.56
N GLY A 44 -1.56 -2.10 2.81
CA GLY A 44 -0.81 -2.76 3.86
C GLY A 44 -1.66 -3.74 4.66
N GLU A 45 -0.99 -4.50 5.52
CA GLU A 45 -1.59 -5.46 6.44
C GLU A 45 -2.40 -4.72 7.49
N LEU A 46 -1.85 -3.67 8.08
CA LEU A 46 -2.49 -2.89 9.15
C LEU A 46 -2.87 -1.48 8.70
N GLU A 47 -2.28 -0.99 7.61
CA GLU A 47 -2.38 0.39 7.18
C GLU A 47 -2.67 0.50 5.68
N ILE A 48 -3.55 1.44 5.32
CA ILE A 48 -3.69 1.91 3.95
C ILE A 48 -2.96 3.24 3.87
N THR A 49 -2.01 3.34 2.96
CA THR A 49 -1.11 4.49 2.89
C THR A 49 -1.10 5.09 1.50
N ARG A 50 -1.30 6.40 1.40
CA ARG A 50 -1.07 7.14 0.16
C ARG A 50 0.33 7.73 0.19
N ILE A 51 1.09 7.46 -0.86
CA ILE A 51 2.38 8.11 -1.12
C ILE A 51 2.33 8.91 -2.43
N ASN A 52 3.10 10.00 -2.49
CA ASN A 52 3.32 10.73 -3.74
C ASN A 52 4.35 10.01 -4.64
N THR A 53 4.64 10.57 -5.82
CA THR A 53 5.61 9.99 -6.77
C THR A 53 7.06 9.97 -6.29
N SER A 54 7.38 10.75 -5.25
CA SER A 54 8.69 10.79 -4.59
C SER A 54 8.78 9.87 -3.37
N GLY A 55 7.75 9.05 -3.11
CA GLY A 55 7.70 8.14 -1.96
C GLY A 55 7.24 8.80 -0.65
N ASN A 56 6.96 10.10 -0.61
CA ASN A 56 6.53 10.72 0.65
C ASN A 56 5.09 10.36 0.98
N ILE A 57 4.85 9.99 2.24
CA ILE A 57 3.51 9.74 2.77
C ILE A 57 2.70 11.04 2.71
N VAL A 58 1.55 10.97 2.04
CA VAL A 58 0.54 12.04 1.96
C VAL A 58 -0.45 11.87 3.10
N TRP A 59 -0.92 10.65 3.32
CA TRP A 59 -1.72 10.25 4.47
C TRP A 59 -1.59 8.75 4.70
N GLN A 60 -1.89 8.33 5.93
CA GLN A 60 -1.90 6.93 6.36
C GLN A 60 -3.10 6.70 7.28
N HIS A 61 -3.79 5.58 7.08
CA HIS A 61 -4.94 5.16 7.87
C HIS A 61 -4.76 3.72 8.34
N SER A 62 -4.74 3.54 9.66
CA SER A 62 -4.67 2.22 10.28
C SER A 62 -6.07 1.61 10.45
N GLY A 63 -6.17 0.30 10.27
CA GLY A 63 -7.36 -0.49 10.60
C GLY A 63 -7.42 -0.87 12.08
N SER A 64 -8.55 -1.44 12.51
CA SER A 64 -8.65 -2.07 13.84
C SER A 64 -7.98 -3.45 13.89
N ASP A 65 -7.85 -4.10 12.74
CA ASP A 65 -7.25 -5.40 12.53
C ASP A 65 -6.73 -5.48 11.08
N ILE A 66 -6.27 -6.66 10.66
CA ILE A 66 -5.65 -6.88 9.37
C ILE A 66 -6.62 -6.64 8.21
N PHE A 67 -6.20 -5.91 7.17
CA PHE A 67 -6.97 -5.67 5.94
C PHE A 67 -6.99 -6.89 5.00
N THR A 68 -7.52 -8.01 5.49
CA THR A 68 -7.73 -9.24 4.72
C THR A 68 -8.93 -10.02 5.24
N THR A 69 -9.29 -11.12 4.58
CA THR A 69 -10.34 -12.03 5.05
C THR A 69 -9.90 -13.48 4.92
N ALA A 70 -10.49 -14.36 5.74
CA ALA A 70 -10.17 -15.79 5.75
C ALA A 70 -10.32 -16.49 4.39
N LYS A 71 -11.22 -15.98 3.53
CA LYS A 71 -11.46 -16.57 2.20
C LYS A 71 -10.45 -16.11 1.15
N GLY A 72 -9.78 -14.97 1.36
CA GLY A 72 -8.93 -14.33 0.36
C GLY A 72 -9.74 -13.86 -0.88
N GLY A 73 -9.82 -12.55 -1.12
CA GLY A 73 -10.57 -11.98 -2.25
C GLY A 73 -11.58 -10.91 -1.83
N ASP A 74 -11.82 -9.93 -2.72
CA ASP A 74 -12.69 -8.75 -2.50
C ASP A 74 -12.42 -8.01 -1.16
N THR A 75 -11.17 -8.03 -0.71
CA THR A 75 -10.72 -7.42 0.55
C THR A 75 -10.33 -5.97 0.37
N PHE A 76 -9.84 -5.60 -0.81
CA PHE A 76 -9.38 -4.26 -1.13
C PHE A 76 -9.72 -3.93 -2.58
N LYS A 77 -10.36 -2.78 -2.82
CA LYS A 77 -10.59 -2.25 -4.17
C LYS A 77 -10.64 -0.73 -4.16
N ILE A 78 -10.31 -0.15 -5.31
CA ILE A 78 -10.40 1.29 -5.55
C ILE A 78 -11.34 1.50 -6.74
N GLU A 79 -12.46 2.19 -6.52
CA GLU A 79 -13.46 2.50 -7.55
C GLU A 79 -13.94 3.93 -7.37
N ASN A 80 -13.96 4.72 -8.45
CA ASN A 80 -14.46 6.10 -8.45
C ASN A 80 -13.87 6.96 -7.30
N ASP A 81 -12.55 6.88 -7.11
CA ASP A 81 -11.80 7.57 -6.05
C ASP A 81 -12.18 7.18 -4.60
N ILE A 82 -12.89 6.06 -4.43
CA ILE A 82 -13.23 5.49 -3.13
C ILE A 82 -12.43 4.21 -2.92
N ILE A 83 -11.77 4.11 -1.76
CA ILE A 83 -11.10 2.90 -1.30
C ILE A 83 -12.10 2.10 -0.45
N TYR A 84 -12.32 0.86 -0.84
CA TYR A 84 -13.07 -0.12 -0.07
C TYR A 84 -12.08 -1.14 0.47
N ALA A 85 -12.03 -1.29 1.79
CA ALA A 85 -11.23 -2.30 2.46
C ALA A 85 -12.08 -3.03 3.49
N LYS A 86 -11.82 -4.32 3.69
CA LYS A 86 -12.45 -5.14 4.73
C LYS A 86 -11.40 -5.52 5.77
N SER A 87 -11.73 -5.28 7.03
CA SER A 87 -10.95 -5.77 8.17
C SER A 87 -11.30 -7.22 8.47
N TRP A 88 -10.33 -7.96 9.01
CA TRP A 88 -10.46 -9.34 9.45
C TRP A 88 -11.61 -9.51 10.46
N ASP A 89 -11.80 -8.53 11.35
CA ASP A 89 -12.87 -8.47 12.35
C ASP A 89 -14.25 -8.11 11.77
N HIS A 90 -14.39 -8.04 10.44
CA HIS A 90 -15.61 -7.70 9.72
C HIS A 90 -16.16 -6.28 9.99
N ARG A 91 -15.31 -5.36 10.44
CA ARG A 91 -15.65 -3.94 10.58
C ARG A 91 -15.24 -3.11 9.37
#